data_AF-A0A1F5DE90-F1
#
_entry.id   AF-A0A1F5DE90-F1
#
_cell.length_a   1.000
_cell.length_b   1.000
_cell.length_c   1.000
_cell.angle_alpha   90.00
_cell.angle_beta   90.00
_cell.angle_gamma   90.00
#
_symmetry.space_group_name_H-M   'P 1'
#
loop_
_entity.id
_entity.type
_entity.pdbx_description
1 polymer ?
#
loop_
_entity_poly.entity_id
_entity_poly.type
_entity_poly.pdbx_seq_one_letter_code
_entity_poly.pdbx_strand_id
1 'polypeptide(L)'
;MTVMMINDHKILSKYLRQRDYIVYPDELKCGYIGTPNYPHRWVDVVAYRNTKFYAFEYKSSGDPISGALKQIENYRYTFDYVVLVVEVPRKGRTGISLNSKRGKKIYQIISLGSGIWTLSWNKSKRRFIIKEITKPILQNPNSTNRKTIERIFKNHSWRDKMIEAGFNPKQKLIDQFISVLN
;
A
#
# COMPACT_ATOMS: atom_id res chain seq x y z
N MET A 1 22.26 -15.21 -15.31
CA MET A 1 20.78 -15.18 -15.30
C MET A 1 20.35 -14.03 -14.41
N THR A 2 20.08 -12.87 -15.00
CA THR A 2 19.80 -11.63 -14.25
C THR A 2 18.44 -11.75 -13.59
N VAL A 3 18.42 -11.85 -12.26
CA VAL A 3 17.19 -11.69 -11.48
C VAL A 3 16.81 -10.23 -11.62
N MET A 4 15.90 -9.91 -12.54
CA MET A 4 15.24 -8.61 -12.54
C MET A 4 14.61 -8.44 -11.15
N MET A 5 15.18 -7.55 -10.33
CA MET A 5 14.49 -6.99 -9.17
C MET A 5 13.33 -6.17 -9.72
N ILE A 6 12.22 -6.84 -9.99
CA ILE A 6 10.97 -6.15 -10.27
C ILE A 6 10.62 -5.45 -8.95
N ASN A 7 10.43 -4.13 -8.98
CA ASN A 7 9.92 -3.40 -7.82
C ASN A 7 8.52 -3.94 -7.50
N ASP A 8 8.43 -4.82 -6.50
CA ASP A 8 7.23 -5.63 -6.28
C ASP A 8 5.99 -4.80 -5.88
N HIS A 9 6.19 -3.62 -5.29
CA HIS A 9 5.12 -2.65 -5.08
C HIS A 9 4.44 -2.22 -6.38
N LYS A 10 5.14 -2.20 -7.53
CA LYS A 10 4.54 -1.89 -8.84
C LYS A 10 3.56 -2.98 -9.29
N ILE A 11 3.83 -4.25 -8.97
CA ILE A 11 2.92 -5.35 -9.28
C ILE A 11 1.64 -5.20 -8.46
N LEU A 12 1.77 -4.89 -7.16
CA LEU A 12 0.63 -4.63 -6.28
C LEU A 12 -0.19 -3.44 -6.78
N SER A 13 0.44 -2.30 -7.06
CA SER A 13 -0.25 -1.11 -7.58
C SER A 13 -0.97 -1.38 -8.90
N LYS A 14 -0.35 -2.13 -9.82
CA LYS A 14 -1.01 -2.54 -11.07
C LYS A 14 -2.23 -3.43 -10.80
N TYR A 15 -2.10 -4.42 -9.93
CA TYR A 15 -3.19 -5.33 -9.56
C TYR A 15 -4.38 -4.58 -8.93
N LEU A 16 -4.10 -3.59 -8.09
CA LEU A 16 -5.10 -2.75 -7.42
C LEU A 16 -5.82 -1.85 -8.43
N ARG A 17 -5.09 -1.17 -9.34
CA ARG A 17 -5.70 -0.36 -10.40
C ARG A 17 -6.63 -1.16 -11.30
N GLN A 18 -6.29 -2.42 -11.61
CA GLN A 18 -7.16 -3.36 -12.34
C GLN A 18 -8.45 -3.75 -11.60
N ARG A 19 -8.63 -3.31 -10.35
CA ARG A 19 -9.78 -3.58 -9.47
C ARG A 19 -10.41 -2.29 -8.94
N ASP A 20 -10.29 -1.22 -9.71
CA ASP A 20 -10.95 0.07 -9.45
C ASP A 20 -10.45 0.76 -8.16
N TYR A 21 -9.23 0.46 -7.74
CA TYR A 21 -8.56 1.24 -6.72
C TYR A 21 -7.85 2.44 -7.36
N ILE A 22 -8.03 3.63 -6.77
CA ILE A 22 -7.19 4.79 -7.02
C ILE A 22 -5.94 4.62 -6.16
N VAL A 23 -4.78 4.39 -6.78
CA VAL A 23 -3.53 4.07 -6.08
C VAL A 23 -2.60 5.26 -6.09
N TYR A 24 -2.20 5.72 -4.90
CA TYR A 24 -1.20 6.77 -4.74
C TYR A 24 0.16 6.28 -5.31
N PRO A 25 0.89 7.12 -6.07
CA PRO A 25 2.02 6.69 -6.89
C PRO A 25 3.26 6.33 -6.08
N ASP A 26 3.43 6.98 -4.93
CA ASP A 26 4.61 6.89 -4.08
C ASP A 26 4.24 6.26 -2.73
N GLU A 27 5.26 5.99 -1.92
CA GLU A 27 5.05 5.68 -0.51
C GLU A 27 4.46 6.89 0.22
N LEU A 28 3.62 6.65 1.21
CA LEU A 28 2.96 7.72 1.93
C LEU A 28 3.12 7.55 3.44
N LYS A 29 3.46 8.66 4.10
CA LYS A 29 3.59 8.69 5.56
C LYS A 29 2.20 8.81 6.21
N CYS A 30 1.85 7.86 7.07
CA CYS A 30 0.61 7.89 7.83
C CYS A 30 0.60 9.02 8.88
N GLY A 31 -0.58 9.27 9.45
CA GLY A 31 -0.77 10.31 10.46
C GLY A 31 0.07 10.09 11.72
N TYR A 32 0.17 11.12 12.57
CA TYR A 32 0.98 11.09 13.80
C TYR A 32 0.13 10.95 15.08
N ILE A 33 -1.18 11.23 14.99
CA ILE A 33 -2.05 11.24 16.16
C ILE A 33 -2.41 9.80 16.53
N GLY A 34 -2.06 9.39 17.74
CA GLY A 34 -2.33 8.05 18.25
C GLY A 34 -1.43 6.96 17.69
N THR A 35 -0.39 7.27 16.91
CA THR A 35 0.55 6.26 16.38
C THR A 35 1.69 6.00 17.36
N PRO A 36 1.76 4.83 18.01
CA PRO A 36 2.75 4.55 19.06
C PRO A 36 4.18 4.36 18.54
N ASN A 37 4.36 3.99 17.26
CA ASN A 37 5.65 3.58 16.71
C ASN A 37 6.17 4.58 15.65
N TYR A 38 6.50 5.81 16.03
CA TYR A 38 6.83 6.92 15.09
C TYR A 38 7.75 6.61 13.89
N PRO A 39 8.79 5.76 13.99
CA PRO A 39 9.65 5.40 12.84
C PRO A 39 8.92 4.58 11.76
N HIS A 40 7.85 3.86 12.12
CA HIS A 40 7.20 2.86 11.28
C HIS A 40 5.93 3.39 10.61
N ARG A 41 6.02 4.55 9.97
CA ARG A 41 4.86 5.29 9.43
C ARG A 41 4.79 5.36 7.91
N TRP A 42 5.77 4.82 7.20
CA TRP A 42 5.81 4.82 5.74
C TRP A 42 5.07 3.61 5.19
N VAL A 43 3.97 3.86 4.49
CA VAL A 43 3.14 2.83 3.86
C VAL A 43 3.63 2.60 2.44
N ASP A 44 3.88 1.35 2.08
CA ASP A 44 4.40 0.98 0.75
C ASP A 44 3.44 1.33 -0.39
N VAL A 45 2.15 0.98 -0.22
CA VAL A 45 1.11 1.32 -1.19
C VAL A 45 -0.14 1.81 -0.48
N VAL A 46 -0.60 3.00 -0.85
CA VAL A 46 -1.88 3.55 -0.38
C VAL A 46 -2.88 3.57 -1.51
N ALA A 47 -4.11 3.18 -1.24
CA ALA A 47 -5.17 3.20 -2.22
C ALA A 47 -6.51 3.68 -1.66
N TYR A 48 -7.39 4.12 -2.55
CA TYR A 48 -8.74 4.53 -2.25
C TYR A 48 -9.73 3.78 -3.14
N ARG A 49 -10.79 3.24 -2.53
CA ARG A 49 -11.87 2.53 -3.24
C ARG A 49 -13.15 2.57 -2.41
N ASN A 50 -14.28 2.81 -3.06
CA ASN A 50 -15.61 2.79 -2.42
C ASN A 50 -15.66 3.62 -1.13
N THR A 51 -15.21 4.88 -1.19
CA THR A 51 -15.13 5.82 -0.04
C THR A 51 -14.18 5.42 1.09
N LYS A 52 -13.36 4.39 0.89
CA LYS A 52 -12.46 3.85 1.90
C LYS A 52 -10.99 3.95 1.49
N PHE A 53 -10.12 4.35 2.42
CA PHE A 53 -8.66 4.30 2.25
C PHE A 53 -8.09 3.00 2.79
N TYR A 54 -7.15 2.47 2.04
CA TYR A 54 -6.44 1.23 2.29
C TYR A 54 -4.94 1.54 2.43
N ALA A 55 -4.31 0.94 3.42
CA ALA A 55 -2.86 0.82 3.50
C ALA A 55 -2.46 -0.62 3.21
N PHE A 56 -1.49 -0.79 2.30
CA PHE A 56 -0.88 -2.07 2.02
C PHE A 56 0.59 -2.02 2.44
N GLU A 57 0.94 -2.89 3.38
CA GLU A 57 2.33 -3.17 3.76
C GLU A 57 2.82 -4.38 2.97
N TYR A 58 3.90 -4.25 2.22
CA TYR A 58 4.53 -5.33 1.49
C TYR A 58 5.70 -5.91 2.27
N LYS A 59 5.80 -7.24 2.28
CA LYS A 59 6.99 -7.95 2.76
C LYS A 59 7.44 -8.91 1.67
N SER A 60 8.68 -8.72 1.20
CA SER A 60 9.32 -9.64 0.28
C SER A 60 9.54 -10.99 0.95
N SER A 61 9.85 -12.00 0.15
CA SER A 61 10.06 -13.36 0.65
C SER A 61 11.22 -13.50 1.64
N GLY A 62 12.15 -12.54 1.68
CA GLY A 62 13.25 -12.46 2.64
C GLY A 62 12.94 -11.62 3.89
N ASP A 63 11.88 -10.83 3.88
CA ASP A 63 11.61 -9.88 4.96
C ASP A 63 10.91 -10.56 6.15
N PRO A 64 11.31 -10.23 7.39
CA PRO A 64 10.65 -10.75 8.56
C PRO A 64 9.27 -10.10 8.72
N ILE A 65 8.21 -10.93 8.76
CA ILE A 65 6.84 -10.48 9.04
C ILE A 65 6.74 -9.72 10.37
N SER A 66 7.60 -10.04 11.34
CA SER A 66 7.63 -9.33 12.64
C SER A 66 7.86 -7.83 12.49
N GLY A 67 8.56 -7.39 11.44
CA GLY A 67 8.74 -5.96 11.12
C GLY A 67 7.42 -5.25 10.77
N ALA A 68 6.47 -5.98 10.16
CA ALA A 68 5.18 -5.43 9.76
C ALA A 68 4.26 -5.10 10.95
N LEU A 69 4.46 -5.70 12.13
CA LEU A 69 3.54 -5.54 13.25
C LEU A 69 3.43 -4.08 13.69
N LYS A 70 4.56 -3.41 13.89
CA LYS A 70 4.62 -1.99 14.31
C LYS A 70 4.05 -1.04 13.25
N GLN A 71 4.28 -1.39 11.98
CA GLN A 71 3.76 -0.64 10.83
C GLN A 71 2.22 -0.71 10.79
N ILE A 72 1.68 -1.93 10.84
CA ILE A 72 0.22 -2.17 10.85
C ILE A 72 -0.46 -1.51 12.06
N GLU A 73 0.18 -1.57 13.23
CA GLU A 73 -0.30 -0.89 14.44
C GLU A 73 -0.40 0.63 14.26
N ASN A 74 0.48 1.26 13.50
CA ASN A 74 0.34 2.69 13.19
C ASN A 74 -0.74 2.95 12.14
N TYR A 75 -0.80 2.13 11.08
CA TYR A 75 -1.64 2.40 9.92
C TYR A 75 -3.13 2.39 10.28
N ARG A 76 -3.55 1.57 11.24
CA ARG A 76 -4.95 1.50 11.67
C ARG A 76 -5.50 2.82 12.24
N TYR A 77 -4.64 3.73 12.70
CA TYR A 77 -5.04 5.06 13.16
C TYR A 77 -5.28 6.06 12.02
N THR A 78 -4.99 5.66 10.77
CA THR A 78 -5.04 6.54 9.60
C THR A 78 -5.96 6.00 8.49
N PHE A 79 -5.96 4.68 8.27
CA PHE A 79 -6.67 4.04 7.15
C PHE A 79 -7.88 3.23 7.62
N ASP A 80 -8.90 3.08 6.76
CA ASP A 80 -10.07 2.26 7.07
C ASP A 80 -9.75 0.77 7.06
N TYR A 81 -8.86 0.36 6.16
CA TYR A 81 -8.43 -1.02 6.02
C TYR A 81 -6.91 -1.07 5.92
N VAL A 82 -6.32 -2.04 6.62
CA VAL A 82 -4.89 -2.31 6.57
C VAL A 82 -4.70 -3.74 6.09
N VAL A 83 -3.78 -3.93 5.15
CA VAL A 83 -3.51 -5.23 4.53
C VAL A 83 -2.01 -5.48 4.54
N LEU A 84 -1.60 -6.62 5.07
CA LEU A 84 -0.27 -7.16 4.85
C LEU A 84 -0.26 -7.99 3.57
N VAL A 85 0.63 -7.65 2.64
CA VAL A 85 0.89 -8.40 1.41
C VAL A 85 2.22 -9.10 1.56
N VAL A 86 2.20 -10.44 1.55
CA VAL A 86 3.41 -11.26 1.73
C VAL A 86 3.78 -11.96 0.44
N GLU A 87 5.01 -11.78 0.00
CA GLU A 87 5.54 -12.53 -1.13
C GLU A 87 5.86 -13.98 -0.72
N VAL A 88 5.31 -14.94 -1.47
CA VAL A 88 5.54 -16.36 -1.25
C VAL A 88 6.64 -16.84 -2.21
N PRO A 89 7.77 -17.37 -1.70
CA PRO A 89 8.89 -17.78 -2.52
C PRO A 89 8.55 -18.90 -3.51
N ARG A 90 9.21 -18.90 -4.67
CA ARG A 90 8.94 -19.80 -5.81
C ARG A 90 9.19 -21.30 -5.55
N LYS A 91 9.97 -21.68 -4.52
CA LYS A 91 10.29 -23.07 -4.13
C LYS A 91 10.84 -23.15 -2.69
N GLY A 92 10.30 -24.05 -1.86
CA GLY A 92 11.02 -24.80 -0.79
C GLY A 92 11.70 -24.04 0.37
N ARG A 93 11.82 -22.71 0.36
CA ARG A 93 12.36 -21.93 1.48
C ARG A 93 11.21 -21.38 2.31
N THR A 94 10.64 -22.25 3.15
CA THR A 94 9.52 -21.92 4.03
C THR A 94 10.03 -21.24 5.31
N GLY A 95 10.39 -19.96 5.22
CA GLY A 95 10.57 -19.11 6.41
C GLY A 95 9.27 -18.43 6.85
N ILE A 96 8.30 -18.30 5.95
CA ILE A 96 7.05 -17.57 6.19
C ILE A 96 5.93 -18.58 6.41
N SER A 97 5.75 -19.00 7.66
CA SER A 97 4.54 -19.74 8.06
C SER A 97 3.39 -18.75 8.20
N LEU A 98 2.57 -18.63 7.15
CA LEU A 98 1.30 -17.89 7.18
C LEU A 98 0.18 -18.64 7.93
N ASN A 99 0.54 -19.70 8.66
CA ASN A 99 -0.42 -20.46 9.44
C ASN A 99 -0.85 -19.64 10.66
N SER A 100 -2.05 -19.05 10.59
CA SER A 100 -2.65 -18.28 11.68
C SER A 100 -2.82 -19.05 13.00
N LYS A 101 -2.81 -20.39 12.96
CA LYS A 101 -2.86 -21.26 14.16
C LYS A 101 -1.49 -21.51 14.78
N ARG A 102 -0.38 -21.26 14.08
CA ARG A 102 0.99 -21.54 14.56
C ARG A 102 1.89 -20.32 14.63
N GLY A 103 1.63 -19.28 13.82
CA GLY A 103 2.42 -18.05 13.79
C GLY A 103 1.88 -17.01 14.76
N LYS A 104 2.47 -16.89 15.96
CA LYS A 104 2.11 -15.86 16.96
C LYS A 104 2.03 -14.45 16.37
N LYS A 105 2.93 -14.11 15.43
CA LYS A 105 2.95 -12.80 14.77
C LYS A 105 1.84 -12.60 13.75
N ILE A 106 1.52 -13.61 12.95
CA ILE A 106 0.39 -13.58 12.02
C ILE A 106 -0.92 -13.43 12.79
N TYR A 107 -1.07 -14.16 13.89
CA TYR A 107 -2.22 -14.00 14.78
C TYR A 107 -2.32 -12.57 15.33
N GLN A 108 -1.22 -11.98 15.81
CA GLN A 108 -1.19 -10.59 16.26
C GLN A 108 -1.62 -9.61 15.16
N ILE A 109 -1.11 -9.79 13.94
CA ILE A 109 -1.46 -8.95 12.78
C ILE A 109 -2.96 -9.06 12.45
N ILE A 110 -3.51 -10.27 12.43
CA ILE A 110 -4.95 -10.49 12.21
C ILE A 110 -5.77 -9.89 13.35
N SER A 111 -5.31 -10.01 14.61
CA SER A 111 -6.02 -9.46 15.78
C SER A 111 -6.10 -7.93 15.78
N LEU A 112 -5.20 -7.25 15.07
CA LEU A 112 -5.29 -5.81 14.80
C LEU A 112 -6.35 -5.47 13.72
N GLY A 113 -7.04 -6.47 13.17
CA GLY A 113 -8.01 -6.34 12.08
C GLY A 113 -7.38 -6.22 10.70
N SER A 114 -6.09 -6.57 10.54
CA SER A 114 -5.42 -6.54 9.25
C SER A 114 -5.81 -7.71 8.36
N GLY A 115 -6.00 -7.43 7.07
CA GLY A 115 -6.11 -8.46 6.04
C GLY A 115 -4.74 -9.04 5.70
N ILE A 116 -4.70 -10.27 5.23
CA ILE A 116 -3.47 -10.92 4.77
C ILE A 116 -3.67 -11.39 3.35
N TRP A 117 -2.86 -10.85 2.45
CA TRP A 117 -2.81 -11.24 1.05
C TRP A 117 -1.44 -11.85 0.75
N THR A 118 -1.40 -12.74 -0.23
CA THR A 118 -0.14 -13.32 -0.72
C THR A 118 0.10 -12.95 -2.16
N LEU A 119 1.33 -12.57 -2.49
CA LEU A 119 1.82 -12.40 -3.84
C LEU A 119 2.67 -13.63 -4.21
N SER A 120 2.34 -14.33 -5.29
CA SER A 120 3.11 -15.51 -5.72
C SER A 120 3.25 -15.56 -7.23
N TRP A 121 4.39 -16.07 -7.71
CA TRP A 121 4.59 -16.27 -9.14
C TRP A 121 3.93 -17.56 -9.62
N ASN A 122 2.96 -17.45 -10.54
CA ASN A 122 2.40 -18.60 -11.22
C ASN A 122 3.21 -18.90 -12.49
N LYS A 123 3.88 -20.06 -12.49
CA LYS A 123 4.72 -20.49 -13.62
C LYS A 123 3.91 -20.72 -14.90
N SER A 124 2.77 -21.40 -14.80
CA SER A 124 1.91 -21.73 -15.95
C SER A 124 1.40 -20.47 -16.63
N LYS A 125 0.92 -19.49 -15.85
CA LYS A 125 0.37 -18.23 -16.37
C LYS A 125 1.45 -17.16 -16.62
N ARG A 126 2.73 -17.48 -16.36
CA ARG A 126 3.89 -16.57 -16.43
C ARG A 126 3.60 -15.18 -15.85
N ARG A 127 2.90 -15.13 -14.71
CA ARG A 127 2.50 -13.88 -14.05
C ARG A 127 2.39 -14.03 -12.55
N PHE A 128 2.45 -12.91 -11.84
CA PHE A 128 2.12 -12.86 -10.43
C PHE A 128 0.62 -13.01 -10.20
N ILE A 129 0.27 -13.70 -9.13
CA ILE A 129 -1.09 -13.87 -8.63
C ILE A 129 -1.12 -13.35 -7.19
N ILE A 130 -2.10 -12.51 -6.91
CA ILE A 130 -2.44 -12.11 -5.56
C ILE A 130 -3.64 -12.94 -5.10
N LYS A 131 -3.53 -13.51 -3.90
CA LYS A 131 -4.61 -14.25 -3.26
C LYS A 131 -4.90 -13.62 -1.89
N GLU A 132 -6.17 -13.36 -1.64
CA GLU A 132 -6.64 -12.90 -0.33
C GLU A 132 -6.77 -14.13 0.58
N ILE A 133 -6.01 -14.15 1.67
CA ILE A 133 -6.07 -15.20 2.70
C ILE A 133 -7.11 -14.82 3.75
N THR A 134 -7.07 -13.57 4.21
CA THR A 134 -8.05 -12.98 5.12
C THR A 134 -8.44 -11.59 4.66
N LYS A 135 -9.71 -11.23 4.88
CA LYS A 135 -10.22 -9.89 4.61
C LYS A 135 -9.83 -8.93 5.74
N PRO A 136 -9.48 -7.67 5.45
CA PRO A 136 -9.28 -6.67 6.49
C PRO A 136 -10.62 -6.31 7.15
N ILE A 137 -10.56 -5.95 8.44
CA ILE A 137 -11.69 -5.44 9.21
C ILE A 137 -11.64 -3.92 9.17
N LEU A 138 -12.82 -3.29 9.12
CA LEU A 138 -12.96 -1.84 9.16
C LEU A 138 -12.39 -1.29 10.47
N GLN A 139 -11.45 -0.37 10.34
CA GLN A 139 -10.83 0.35 11.45
C GLN A 139 -11.59 1.64 11.76
N ASN A 140 -11.33 2.21 12.93
CA ASN A 140 -11.77 3.56 13.33
C ASN A 140 -10.57 4.52 13.31
N PRO A 141 -10.15 5.02 12.13
CA PRO A 141 -9.02 5.93 12.06
C PRO A 141 -9.33 7.25 12.78
N ASN A 142 -8.28 7.90 13.30
CA ASN A 142 -8.42 9.23 13.87
C ASN A 142 -8.88 10.21 12.78
N SER A 143 -9.87 11.05 13.09
CA SER A 143 -10.50 11.96 12.12
C SER A 143 -9.52 12.98 11.53
N THR A 144 -8.53 13.45 12.30
CA THR A 144 -7.51 14.38 11.83
C THR A 144 -6.50 13.70 10.91
N ASN A 145 -6.07 12.48 11.24
CA ASN A 145 -5.24 11.66 10.34
C ASN A 145 -5.98 11.41 9.02
N ARG A 146 -7.27 11.05 9.10
CA ARG A 146 -8.13 10.81 7.96
C ARG A 146 -8.23 12.03 7.02
N LYS A 147 -8.55 13.21 7.57
CA LYS A 147 -8.62 14.46 6.80
C LYS A 147 -7.30 14.80 6.09
N THR A 148 -6.17 14.46 6.71
CA THR A 148 -4.84 14.64 6.12
C THR A 148 -4.68 13.77 4.87
N ILE A 149 -5.02 12.48 4.93
CA ILE A 149 -4.97 11.58 3.78
C ILE A 149 -5.94 12.02 2.67
N GLU A 150 -7.16 12.43 3.03
CA GLU A 150 -8.13 12.97 2.08
C GLU A 150 -7.59 14.16 1.31
N ARG A 151 -6.91 15.09 2.00
CA ARG A 151 -6.29 16.25 1.36
C ARG A 151 -5.18 15.83 0.39
N ILE A 152 -4.34 14.87 0.79
CA ILE A 152 -3.26 14.35 -0.07
C ILE A 152 -3.84 13.71 -1.33
N PHE A 153 -4.85 12.84 -1.18
CA PHE A 153 -5.53 12.19 -2.31
C PHE A 153 -6.31 13.18 -3.18
N LYS A 154 -6.92 14.20 -2.61
CA LYS A 154 -7.59 15.26 -3.39
C LYS A 154 -6.56 16.00 -4.25
N ASN A 155 -5.44 16.41 -3.67
CA ASN A 155 -4.37 17.09 -4.43
C ASN A 155 -3.76 16.20 -5.51
N HIS A 156 -3.71 14.88 -5.26
CA HIS A 156 -3.17 13.92 -6.20
C HIS A 156 -4.15 13.51 -7.32
N SER A 157 -5.40 13.21 -7.01
CA SER A 157 -6.44 12.90 -8.00
C SER A 157 -6.70 14.06 -8.96
N TRP A 158 -6.47 15.30 -8.53
CA TRP A 158 -6.42 16.45 -9.42
C TRP A 158 -5.27 16.36 -10.44
N ARG A 159 -4.06 15.96 -10.00
CA ARG A 159 -2.92 15.76 -10.91
C ARG A 159 -3.17 14.62 -11.90
N ASP A 160 -3.69 13.49 -11.45
CA ASP A 160 -3.95 12.35 -12.35
C ASP A 160 -5.04 12.67 -13.37
N LYS A 161 -6.12 13.33 -12.95
CA LYS A 161 -7.14 13.85 -13.89
C LYS A 161 -6.59 14.89 -14.86
N MET A 162 -5.64 15.73 -14.43
CA MET A 162 -4.97 16.68 -15.33
C MET A 162 -4.06 15.97 -16.33
N ILE A 163 -3.31 14.95 -15.90
CA ILE A 163 -2.46 14.14 -16.79
C ILE A 163 -3.32 13.33 -17.78
N GLU A 164 -4.41 12.72 -17.33
CA GLU A 164 -5.39 12.02 -18.18
C GLU A 164 -6.09 12.96 -19.17
N ALA A 165 -6.30 14.23 -18.79
CA ALA A 165 -6.83 15.27 -19.68
C ALA A 165 -5.76 15.93 -20.58
N GLY A 166 -4.53 15.40 -20.62
CA GLY A 166 -3.44 15.91 -21.46
C GLY A 166 -2.76 17.21 -20.97
N PHE A 167 -3.09 17.70 -19.77
CA PHE A 167 -2.41 18.83 -19.16
C PHE A 167 -1.07 18.39 -18.56
N ASN A 168 0.04 18.84 -19.14
CA ASN A 168 1.36 18.72 -18.53
C ASN A 168 1.51 19.79 -17.41
N PRO A 169 1.57 19.42 -16.12
CA PRO A 169 1.64 20.38 -15.02
C PRO A 169 2.90 21.25 -15.05
N LYS A 170 3.98 20.78 -15.71
CA LYS A 170 5.20 21.58 -15.94
C LYS A 170 4.97 22.68 -16.98
N GLN A 171 4.11 22.44 -17.97
CA GLN A 171 3.80 23.44 -19.01
C GLN A 171 3.13 24.66 -18.39
N LYS A 172 2.14 24.47 -17.50
CA LYS A 172 1.43 25.59 -16.86
C LYS A 172 2.32 26.46 -15.97
N LEU A 173 3.31 25.86 -15.30
CA LEU A 173 4.34 26.59 -14.54
C LEU A 173 5.30 27.34 -15.47
N ILE A 174 5.67 26.76 -16.61
CA ILE A 174 6.47 27.40 -17.65
C ILE A 174 5.69 28.56 -18.29
N ASP A 175 4.42 28.38 -18.62
CA ASP A 175 3.55 29.38 -19.23
C ASP A 175 3.30 30.56 -18.26
N GLN A 176 3.10 30.27 -16.97
CA GLN A 176 3.02 31.31 -15.93
C GLN A 176 4.35 32.03 -15.71
N PHE A 177 5.49 31.34 -15.89
CA PHE A 177 6.81 31.96 -15.78
C PHE A 177 7.11 32.86 -17.00
N ILE A 178 6.73 32.41 -18.20
CA ILE A 178 6.86 33.18 -19.45
C ILE A 178 5.92 34.40 -19.45
N SER A 179 4.71 34.30 -18.89
CA SER A 179 3.78 35.44 -18.81
C SER A 179 4.17 36.53 -17.81
N VAL A 180 5.15 36.27 -16.94
CA VAL A 180 5.71 37.25 -15.99
C VAL A 180 6.99 37.90 -16.55
N LEU A 181 7.58 37.31 -17.59
CA LEU A 181 8.80 37.79 -18.25
C LEU A 181 8.55 38.61 -19.52
N ASN A 182 7.31 38.64 -20.01
CA ASN A 182 6.82 39.52 -21.08
C ASN A 182 5.84 40.54 -20.50
#